data_AF-A0A524ET98-F1
#
_entry.id   AF-A0A524ET98-F1
#
_cell.length_a   1.000
_cell.length_b   1.000
_cell.length_c   1.000
_cell.angle_alpha   90.00
_cell.angle_beta   90.00
_cell.angle_gamma   90.00
#
_symmetry.space_group_name_H-M   'P 1'
#
loop_
_entity.id
_entity.type
_entity.pdbx_description
1 polymer ?
#
loop_
_entity_poly.entity_id
_entity_poly.type
_entity_poly.pdbx_seq_one_letter_code
_entity_poly.pdbx_strand_id
1 'polypeptide(L)'
;MLFVFSYSFETIFILQKMMGSPPERIHRNQVIKRGLFFILLGFLYNWIIYLVSGFTSGGWGWNIILFLGFAQIIIYFSFKLIRWARVVIGLSILLFTPILRELLFFSKSNNIFLNLIYFFIVSPDPSLCLLPYASLCFFASIFSELIYQAKVLENKKAIKISIKSTLRHGFAFLLAGIALSLTDFNPLITSDFYNPLKYPFIDAHPILQNQEFQYIPYMPEILLSGTVAYILFTVGLLIVTIGLLFFISEVRVRESKIFNGLRFYGRYSITIIFIQYIFLPLFVYQLNILLFVLISILYIIILGYLIYLWNKYANDKGTIEWIIEKSTIRRINRL
;
A
#
# COMPACT_ATOMS: atom_id res chain seq x y z
N MET A 1 2.10 2.52 1.26
CA MET A 1 2.38 1.06 1.42
C MET A 1 1.43 0.35 2.37
N LEU A 2 1.21 0.82 3.61
CA LEU A 2 0.31 0.16 4.58
C LEU A 2 -1.09 -0.13 4.03
N PHE A 3 -1.72 0.87 3.39
CA PHE A 3 -3.06 0.68 2.87
C PHE A 3 -3.14 -0.42 1.79
N VAL A 4 -2.18 -0.44 0.84
CA VAL A 4 -2.10 -1.49 -0.18
C VAL A 4 -1.91 -2.86 0.46
N PHE A 5 -1.05 -2.98 1.47
CA PHE A 5 -0.81 -4.25 2.16
C PHE A 5 -2.06 -4.73 2.91
N SER A 6 -2.72 -3.86 3.67
CA SER A 6 -3.96 -4.19 4.40
C SER A 6 -5.10 -4.55 3.45
N TYR A 7 -5.26 -3.81 2.35
CA TYR A 7 -6.26 -4.13 1.33
C TYR A 7 -5.95 -5.46 0.63
N SER A 8 -4.66 -5.72 0.41
CA SER A 8 -4.22 -7.01 -0.13
C SER A 8 -4.56 -8.17 0.79
N PHE A 9 -4.34 -7.95 2.08
CA PHE A 9 -4.66 -8.89 3.14
C PHE A 9 -6.16 -9.21 3.19
N GLU A 10 -7.02 -8.19 3.15
CA GLU A 10 -8.49 -8.35 3.12
C GLU A 10 -8.96 -9.17 1.91
N THR A 11 -8.41 -8.89 0.73
CA THR A 11 -8.77 -9.57 -0.52
C THR A 11 -8.56 -11.08 -0.44
N ILE A 12 -7.53 -11.50 0.28
CA ILE A 12 -7.19 -12.91 0.42
C ILE A 12 -8.11 -13.61 1.41
N PHE A 13 -8.52 -12.91 2.48
CA PHE A 13 -9.59 -13.39 3.34
C PHE A 13 -10.89 -13.62 2.56
N ILE A 14 -11.24 -12.69 1.66
CA ILE A 14 -12.41 -12.83 0.79
C ILE A 14 -12.24 -14.03 -0.15
N LEU A 15 -11.09 -14.14 -0.83
CA LEU A 15 -10.81 -15.24 -1.75
C LEU A 15 -10.85 -16.61 -1.05
N GLN A 16 -10.29 -16.73 0.16
CA GLN A 16 -10.32 -17.97 0.92
C GLN A 16 -11.73 -18.31 1.42
N LYS A 17 -12.50 -17.32 1.88
CA LYS A 17 -13.91 -17.54 2.24
C LYS A 17 -14.77 -17.98 1.05
N MET A 18 -14.39 -17.54 -0.13
CA MET A 18 -15.06 -17.86 -1.39
C MET A 18 -14.70 -19.24 -1.94
N MET A 19 -13.59 -19.85 -1.50
CA MET A 19 -13.23 -21.21 -1.89
C MET A 19 -14.26 -22.20 -1.34
N GLY A 20 -15.05 -22.79 -2.24
CA GLY A 20 -16.02 -23.85 -1.89
C GLY A 20 -17.48 -23.58 -2.24
N SER A 21 -17.85 -22.43 -2.84
CA SER A 21 -19.26 -22.14 -3.13
C SER A 21 -19.56 -21.66 -4.57
N PRO A 22 -18.78 -20.77 -5.21
CA PRO A 22 -18.87 -20.52 -6.66
C PRO A 22 -17.74 -21.11 -7.53
N PRO A 23 -17.95 -21.28 -8.86
CA PRO A 23 -16.90 -21.68 -9.79
C PRO A 23 -15.79 -20.62 -9.90
N GLU A 24 -14.53 -21.09 -10.00
CA GLU A 24 -13.29 -20.28 -10.01
C GLU A 24 -13.32 -19.08 -10.99
N ARG A 25 -13.98 -19.25 -12.14
CA ARG A 25 -14.14 -18.20 -13.16
C ARG A 25 -14.87 -16.97 -12.62
N ILE A 26 -15.84 -17.15 -11.72
CA ILE A 26 -16.60 -16.04 -11.12
C ILE A 26 -15.69 -15.23 -10.20
N HIS A 27 -14.91 -15.89 -9.34
CA HIS A 27 -13.96 -15.24 -8.44
C HIS A 27 -12.91 -14.43 -9.20
N ARG A 28 -12.32 -15.05 -10.23
CA ARG A 28 -11.38 -14.37 -11.12
C ARG A 28 -11.96 -13.08 -11.67
N ASN A 29 -13.14 -13.18 -12.28
CA ASN A 29 -13.76 -12.06 -12.95
C ASN A 29 -14.16 -10.96 -11.94
N GLN A 30 -14.54 -11.31 -10.71
CA GLN A 30 -14.84 -10.33 -9.66
C GLN A 30 -13.59 -9.56 -9.24
N VAL A 31 -12.50 -10.26 -8.91
CA VAL A 31 -11.24 -9.60 -8.48
C VAL A 31 -10.65 -8.77 -9.62
N ILE A 32 -10.61 -9.29 -10.85
CA ILE A 32 -10.10 -8.54 -12.00
C ILE A 32 -10.97 -7.31 -12.29
N LYS A 33 -12.30 -7.42 -12.24
CA LYS A 33 -13.19 -6.25 -12.46
C LYS A 33 -13.00 -5.18 -11.39
N ARG A 34 -12.86 -5.58 -10.12
CA ARG A 34 -12.55 -4.65 -9.03
C ARG A 34 -11.19 -3.97 -9.25
N GLY A 35 -10.17 -4.74 -9.60
CA GLY A 35 -8.84 -4.22 -9.93
C GLY A 35 -8.88 -3.22 -11.08
N LEU A 36 -9.55 -3.58 -12.18
CA LEU A 36 -9.74 -2.70 -13.34
C LEU A 36 -10.52 -1.44 -13.01
N PHE A 37 -11.56 -1.53 -12.17
CA PHE A 37 -12.31 -0.37 -11.69
C PHE A 37 -11.40 0.63 -10.97
N PHE A 38 -10.54 0.17 -10.06
CA PHE A 38 -9.56 1.03 -9.41
C PHE A 38 -8.53 1.60 -10.38
N ILE A 39 -8.07 0.80 -11.34
CA ILE A 39 -7.12 1.29 -12.34
C ILE A 39 -7.74 2.44 -13.15
N LEU A 40 -8.98 2.27 -13.63
CA LEU A 40 -9.71 3.31 -14.35
C LEU A 40 -9.96 4.55 -13.49
N LEU A 41 -10.36 4.36 -12.22
CA LEU A 41 -10.56 5.46 -11.27
C LEU A 41 -9.26 6.23 -11.02
N GLY A 42 -8.13 5.53 -10.88
CA GLY A 42 -6.82 6.11 -10.68
C GLY A 42 -6.33 6.90 -11.89
N PHE A 43 -6.57 6.41 -13.11
CA PHE A 43 -6.29 7.18 -14.33
C PHE A 43 -7.16 8.43 -14.43
N LEU A 44 -8.46 8.32 -14.16
CA LEU A 44 -9.38 9.46 -14.16
C LEU A 44 -8.91 10.53 -13.17
N TYR A 45 -8.52 10.11 -11.96
CA TYR A 45 -7.97 10.99 -10.94
C TYR A 45 -6.71 11.73 -11.42
N ASN A 46 -5.75 11.02 -12.02
CA ASN A 46 -4.55 11.66 -12.58
C ASN A 46 -4.89 12.71 -13.63
N TRP A 47 -5.85 12.40 -14.51
CA TRP A 47 -6.30 13.33 -15.55
C TRP A 47 -6.93 14.59 -14.96
N ILE A 48 -7.78 14.47 -13.93
CA ILE A 48 -8.37 15.63 -13.26
C ILE A 48 -7.27 16.51 -12.65
N ILE A 49 -6.31 15.91 -11.95
CA ILE A 49 -5.23 16.68 -11.32
C ILE A 49 -4.35 17.36 -12.34
N TYR A 50 -4.02 16.67 -13.42
CA TYR A 50 -3.26 17.24 -14.53
C TYR A 50 -3.94 18.49 -15.09
N LEU A 51 -5.27 18.44 -15.29
CA LEU A 51 -6.05 19.58 -15.78
C LEU A 51 -6.13 20.75 -14.78
N VAL A 52 -6.23 20.47 -13.48
CA VAL A 52 -6.44 21.49 -12.44
C VAL A 52 -5.14 22.17 -12.00
N SER A 53 -4.05 21.40 -11.88
CA SER A 53 -2.82 21.84 -11.22
C SER A 53 -1.58 21.80 -12.11
N GLY A 54 -1.69 21.28 -13.35
CA GLY A 54 -0.54 21.11 -14.24
C GLY A 54 0.52 20.13 -13.70
N PHE A 55 0.15 19.26 -12.74
CA PHE A 55 1.08 18.36 -12.07
C PHE A 55 1.87 17.50 -13.08
N THR A 56 3.19 17.43 -12.90
CA THR A 56 4.18 17.12 -13.94
C THR A 56 4.24 15.65 -14.38
N SER A 57 3.47 14.76 -13.75
CA SER A 57 3.43 13.33 -14.11
C SER A 57 2.49 12.99 -15.28
N GLY A 58 1.75 13.96 -15.82
CA GLY A 58 0.70 13.71 -16.82
C GLY A 58 -0.43 12.80 -16.29
N GLY A 59 -1.35 12.39 -17.15
CA GLY A 59 -2.46 11.47 -16.81
C GLY A 59 -2.03 10.06 -16.34
N TRP A 60 -0.73 9.79 -16.23
CA TRP A 60 -0.13 8.45 -16.11
C TRP A 60 0.78 8.26 -14.88
N GLY A 61 0.74 9.16 -13.90
CA GLY A 61 1.50 9.00 -12.65
C GLY A 61 1.02 7.81 -11.81
N TRP A 62 1.93 7.07 -11.18
CA TRP A 62 1.54 6.05 -10.21
C TRP A 62 0.88 6.71 -8.99
N ASN A 63 -0.32 6.26 -8.61
CA ASN A 63 -1.02 6.74 -7.42
C ASN A 63 -1.53 5.55 -6.59
N ILE A 64 -1.97 5.80 -5.35
CA ILE A 64 -2.42 4.73 -4.45
C ILE A 64 -3.57 3.92 -5.04
N ILE A 65 -4.47 4.57 -5.78
CA ILE A 65 -5.67 3.94 -6.34
C ILE A 65 -5.25 2.95 -7.43
N LEU A 66 -4.32 3.34 -8.30
CA LEU A 66 -3.70 2.45 -9.28
C LEU A 66 -3.03 1.26 -8.58
N PHE A 67 -2.24 1.50 -7.53
CA PHE A 67 -1.60 0.42 -6.78
C PHE A 67 -2.60 -0.55 -6.14
N LEU A 68 -3.74 -0.08 -5.64
CA LEU A 68 -4.81 -0.96 -5.15
C LEU A 68 -5.37 -1.84 -6.27
N GLY A 69 -5.55 -1.25 -7.46
CA GLY A 69 -6.04 -1.98 -8.64
C GLY A 69 -5.08 -3.07 -9.10
N PHE A 70 -3.78 -2.76 -9.20
CA PHE A 70 -2.75 -3.75 -9.52
C PHE A 70 -2.60 -4.80 -8.42
N ALA A 71 -2.68 -4.40 -7.16
CA ALA A 71 -2.61 -5.32 -6.03
C ALA A 71 -3.69 -6.40 -6.11
N GLN A 72 -4.95 -6.04 -6.43
CA GLN A 72 -6.04 -7.01 -6.63
C GLN A 72 -5.68 -8.10 -7.64
N ILE A 73 -5.15 -7.68 -8.80
CA ILE A 73 -4.80 -8.59 -9.89
C ILE A 73 -3.63 -9.49 -9.48
N ILE A 74 -2.57 -8.91 -8.90
CA ILE A 74 -1.38 -9.63 -8.47
C ILE A 74 -1.73 -10.65 -7.39
N ILE A 75 -2.57 -10.29 -6.43
CA ILE A 75 -3.02 -11.17 -5.35
C ILE A 75 -3.72 -12.41 -5.90
N TYR A 76 -4.63 -12.23 -6.86
CA TYR A 76 -5.36 -13.36 -7.45
C TYR A 76 -4.39 -14.40 -8.03
N PHE A 77 -3.34 -13.96 -8.73
CA PHE A 77 -2.33 -14.86 -9.27
C PHE A 77 -1.39 -15.40 -8.20
N SER A 78 -0.95 -14.56 -7.26
CA SER A 78 -0.09 -14.94 -6.14
C SER A 78 -0.73 -16.05 -5.30
N PHE A 79 -2.03 -15.95 -5.04
CA PHE A 79 -2.77 -16.91 -4.22
C PHE A 79 -2.79 -18.33 -4.81
N LYS A 80 -2.63 -18.49 -6.12
CA LYS A 80 -2.54 -19.80 -6.79
C LYS A 80 -1.18 -20.49 -6.63
N LEU A 81 -0.17 -19.75 -6.17
CA LEU A 81 1.18 -20.26 -6.02
C LEU A 81 1.36 -20.91 -4.65
N ILE A 82 2.19 -21.96 -4.61
CA ILE A 82 2.64 -22.53 -3.34
C ILE A 82 3.41 -21.49 -2.51
N ARG A 83 3.38 -21.63 -1.18
CA ARG A 83 3.94 -20.63 -0.24
C ARG A 83 5.39 -20.27 -0.54
N TRP A 84 6.24 -21.27 -0.81
CA TRP A 84 7.65 -21.01 -1.10
C TRP A 84 7.88 -20.24 -2.39
N ALA A 85 7.11 -20.53 -3.45
CA ALA A 85 7.18 -19.75 -4.68
C ALA A 85 6.84 -18.27 -4.43
N ARG A 86 5.84 -17.97 -3.60
CA ARG A 86 5.50 -16.58 -3.24
C ARG A 86 6.60 -15.87 -2.46
N VAL A 87 7.28 -16.57 -1.54
CA VAL A 87 8.41 -16.01 -0.79
C VAL A 87 9.56 -15.70 -1.74
N VAL A 88 9.93 -16.65 -2.60
CA VAL A 88 11.03 -16.48 -3.56
C VAL A 88 10.71 -15.33 -4.52
N ILE A 89 9.52 -15.29 -5.12
CA ILE A 89 9.13 -14.21 -6.04
C ILE A 89 9.08 -12.87 -5.32
N GLY A 90 8.48 -12.81 -4.13
CA GLY A 90 8.39 -11.59 -3.34
C GLY A 90 9.78 -11.02 -2.99
N LEU A 91 10.69 -11.87 -2.52
CA LEU A 91 12.08 -11.49 -2.22
C LEU A 91 12.86 -11.10 -3.47
N SER A 92 12.73 -11.86 -4.57
CA SER A 92 13.39 -11.53 -5.84
C SER A 92 12.96 -10.16 -6.35
N ILE A 93 11.65 -9.88 -6.39
CA ILE A 93 11.16 -8.56 -6.79
C ILE A 93 11.75 -7.48 -5.88
N LEU A 94 11.75 -7.69 -4.56
CA LEU A 94 12.25 -6.71 -3.60
C LEU A 94 13.73 -6.39 -3.85
N LEU A 95 14.58 -7.42 -3.96
CA LEU A 95 16.03 -7.28 -4.09
C LEU A 95 16.46 -6.77 -5.46
N PHE A 96 15.79 -7.20 -6.54
CA PHE A 96 16.13 -6.78 -7.90
C PHE A 96 15.50 -5.43 -8.30
N THR A 97 14.50 -4.93 -7.57
CA THR A 97 13.85 -3.67 -7.94
C THR A 97 14.82 -2.50 -8.10
N PRO A 98 15.74 -2.21 -7.16
CA PRO A 98 16.64 -1.06 -7.29
C PRO A 98 17.56 -1.20 -8.51
N ILE A 99 18.09 -2.39 -8.75
CA ILE A 99 18.95 -2.71 -9.90
C ILE A 99 18.19 -2.47 -11.21
N LEU A 100 16.97 -3.02 -11.32
CA LEU A 100 16.13 -2.84 -12.51
C LEU A 100 15.78 -1.37 -12.73
N ARG A 101 15.47 -0.64 -11.65
CA ARG A 101 15.12 0.78 -11.71
C ARG A 101 16.29 1.62 -12.21
N GLU A 102 17.49 1.35 -11.73
CA GLU A 102 18.72 2.04 -12.15
C GLU A 102 19.05 1.74 -13.61
N LEU A 103 19.01 0.47 -14.01
CA LEU A 103 19.21 0.06 -15.41
C LEU A 103 18.23 0.74 -16.36
N LEU A 104 16.95 0.77 -16.01
CA LEU A 104 15.91 1.42 -16.82
C LEU A 104 16.08 2.94 -16.86
N PHE A 105 16.49 3.57 -15.75
CA PHE A 105 16.70 5.01 -15.68
C PHE A 105 17.82 5.47 -16.63
N PHE A 106 18.97 4.78 -16.65
CA PHE A 106 20.08 5.13 -17.52
C PHE A 106 19.84 4.77 -18.99
N SER A 107 19.04 3.74 -19.26
CA SER A 107 18.84 3.24 -20.63
C SER A 107 17.66 3.88 -21.36
N LYS A 108 16.77 4.60 -20.65
CA LYS A 108 15.52 5.13 -21.24
C LYS A 108 15.75 6.12 -22.39
N SER A 109 16.83 6.90 -22.36
CA SER A 109 17.14 7.88 -23.41
C SER A 109 17.54 7.23 -24.73
N ASN A 110 18.04 5.99 -24.68
CA ASN A 110 18.68 5.34 -25.82
C ASN A 110 17.70 4.44 -26.59
N ASN A 111 16.57 4.06 -26.00
CA ASN A 111 15.62 3.13 -26.61
C ASN A 111 14.18 3.42 -26.17
N ILE A 112 13.29 3.66 -27.14
CA ILE A 112 11.87 3.95 -26.89
C ILE A 112 11.15 2.82 -26.16
N PHE A 113 11.54 1.57 -26.41
CA PHE A 113 10.99 0.41 -25.72
C PHE A 113 11.39 0.38 -24.24
N LEU A 114 12.66 0.69 -23.93
CA LEU A 114 13.11 0.82 -22.55
C LEU A 114 12.48 2.02 -21.85
N ASN A 115 12.20 3.10 -22.59
CA ASN A 115 11.45 4.24 -22.07
C ASN A 115 10.01 3.84 -21.69
N LEU A 116 9.32 3.07 -22.54
CA LEU A 116 7.99 2.52 -22.23
C LEU A 116 8.03 1.61 -20.99
N ILE A 117 9.01 0.70 -20.90
CA ILE A 117 9.17 -0.17 -19.73
C ILE A 117 9.45 0.64 -18.47
N TYR A 118 10.37 1.61 -18.54
CA TYR A 118 10.66 2.53 -17.44
C TYR A 118 9.37 3.21 -16.96
N PHE A 119 8.54 3.69 -17.88
CA PHE A 119 7.28 4.35 -17.58
C PHE A 119 6.29 3.45 -16.81
N PHE A 120 6.14 2.18 -17.22
CA PHE A 120 5.26 1.24 -16.53
C PHE A 120 5.82 0.71 -15.20
N ILE A 121 7.14 0.58 -15.07
CA ILE A 121 7.73 0.00 -13.86
C ILE A 121 7.96 1.09 -12.80
N VAL A 122 8.55 2.21 -13.19
CA VAL A 122 9.12 3.22 -12.27
C VAL A 122 8.22 4.46 -12.14
N SER A 123 7.30 4.72 -13.08
CA SER A 123 6.54 5.98 -13.20
C SER A 123 7.38 7.21 -13.56
N PRO A 124 6.74 8.27 -14.08
CA PRO A 124 7.33 9.60 -14.15
C PRO A 124 7.77 10.15 -12.78
N ASP A 125 7.09 9.78 -11.69
CA ASP A 125 7.56 9.97 -10.31
C ASP A 125 8.40 8.74 -9.87
N PRO A 126 9.74 8.89 -9.80
CA PRO A 126 10.65 7.83 -9.42
C PRO A 126 10.34 7.22 -8.04
N SER A 127 9.87 8.03 -7.08
CA SER A 127 9.64 7.60 -5.69
C SER A 127 8.52 6.55 -5.56
N LEU A 128 7.65 6.44 -6.57
CA LEU A 128 6.49 5.56 -6.61
C LEU A 128 6.64 4.47 -7.68
N CYS A 129 7.50 3.48 -7.45
CA CYS A 129 7.69 2.33 -8.36
C CYS A 129 6.66 1.22 -8.08
N LEU A 130 6.18 0.51 -9.11
CA LEU A 130 5.18 -0.58 -8.99
C LEU A 130 5.73 -1.85 -8.33
N LEU A 131 6.99 -2.20 -8.61
CA LEU A 131 7.57 -3.48 -8.19
C LEU A 131 7.61 -3.69 -6.66
N PRO A 132 7.99 -2.70 -5.82
CA PRO A 132 7.92 -2.86 -4.37
C PRO A 132 6.50 -3.18 -3.87
N TYR A 133 5.46 -2.57 -4.47
CA TYR A 133 4.07 -2.88 -4.12
C TYR A 133 3.64 -4.26 -4.59
N ALA A 134 4.15 -4.74 -5.72
CA ALA A 134 3.93 -6.12 -6.15
C ALA A 134 4.51 -7.11 -5.13
N SER A 135 5.74 -6.88 -4.65
CA SER A 135 6.37 -7.70 -3.60
C SER A 135 5.52 -7.73 -2.31
N LEU A 136 4.98 -6.58 -1.89
CA LEU A 136 4.07 -6.48 -0.75
C LEU A 136 2.85 -7.39 -0.89
N CYS A 137 2.30 -7.55 -2.10
CA CYS A 137 1.15 -8.43 -2.36
C CYS A 137 1.49 -9.91 -2.11
N PHE A 138 2.71 -10.34 -2.48
CA PHE A 138 3.18 -11.70 -2.21
C PHE A 138 3.31 -11.96 -0.71
N PHE A 139 3.93 -11.04 0.05
CA PHE A 139 4.04 -11.18 1.50
C PHE A 139 2.68 -11.13 2.19
N ALA A 140 1.80 -10.19 1.80
CA ALA A 140 0.44 -10.10 2.32
C ALA A 140 -0.30 -11.42 2.12
N SER A 141 -0.08 -12.12 1.00
CA SER A 141 -0.72 -13.41 0.73
C SER A 141 -0.29 -14.56 1.61
N ILE A 142 0.95 -14.56 2.07
CA ILE A 142 1.46 -15.62 2.94
C ILE A 142 0.89 -15.42 4.35
N PHE A 143 1.02 -14.22 4.90
CA PHE A 143 0.59 -13.94 6.27
C PHE A 143 -0.94 -13.95 6.41
N SER A 144 -1.68 -13.47 5.41
CA SER A 144 -3.15 -13.56 5.43
C SER A 144 -3.63 -15.01 5.42
N GLU A 145 -3.02 -15.89 4.63
CA GLU A 145 -3.36 -17.30 4.62
C GLU A 145 -3.06 -18.00 5.94
N LEU A 146 -1.89 -17.74 6.53
CA LEU A 146 -1.53 -18.30 7.83
C LEU A 146 -2.53 -17.90 8.93
N ILE A 147 -3.00 -16.65 8.91
CA ILE A 147 -3.96 -16.16 9.91
C ILE A 147 -5.36 -16.69 9.61
N TYR A 148 -5.78 -16.72 8.34
CA TYR A 148 -7.09 -17.23 7.94
C TYR A 148 -7.25 -18.70 8.29
N GLN A 149 -6.28 -19.55 7.92
CA GLN A 149 -6.33 -20.99 8.23
C GLN A 149 -6.39 -21.25 9.74
N ALA A 150 -5.63 -20.48 10.52
CA ALA A 150 -5.68 -20.58 11.97
C ALA A 150 -7.05 -20.20 12.54
N LYS A 151 -7.73 -19.20 11.94
CA LYS A 151 -9.10 -18.81 12.32
C LYS A 151 -10.14 -19.86 11.94
N VAL A 152 -10.06 -20.45 10.74
CA VAL A 152 -11.00 -21.50 10.29
C VAL A 152 -10.94 -22.74 11.17
N LEU A 153 -9.75 -23.08 11.70
CA LEU A 153 -9.59 -24.20 12.63
C LEU A 153 -10.18 -23.92 14.02
N GLU A 154 -10.65 -22.70 14.30
CA GLU A 154 -11.18 -22.22 15.59
C GLU A 154 -10.31 -22.58 16.82
N ASN A 155 -9.03 -22.86 16.58
CA ASN A 155 -8.12 -23.36 17.60
C ASN A 155 -7.25 -22.22 18.11
N LYS A 156 -7.50 -21.79 19.36
CA LYS A 156 -6.72 -20.73 20.05
C LYS A 156 -5.20 -20.97 20.01
N LYS A 157 -4.74 -22.23 20.08
CA LYS A 157 -3.31 -22.56 19.97
C LYS A 157 -2.79 -22.26 18.55
N ALA A 158 -3.52 -22.66 17.51
CA ALA A 158 -3.14 -22.39 16.12
C ALA A 158 -3.11 -20.88 15.82
N ILE A 159 -4.10 -20.12 16.31
CA ILE A 159 -4.15 -18.66 16.18
C ILE A 159 -2.92 -18.02 16.84
N LYS A 160 -2.60 -18.42 18.08
CA LYS A 160 -1.43 -17.90 18.81
C LYS A 160 -0.11 -18.23 18.09
N ILE A 161 0.03 -19.44 17.54
CA ILE A 161 1.21 -19.85 16.76
C ILE A 161 1.33 -19.02 15.48
N SER A 162 0.22 -18.81 14.76
CA SER A 162 0.18 -18.01 13.54
C SER A 162 0.58 -16.54 13.82
N ILE A 163 0.01 -15.92 14.86
CA ILE A 163 0.37 -14.57 15.30
C ILE A 163 1.86 -14.48 15.68
N LYS A 164 2.37 -15.42 16.48
CA LYS A 164 3.79 -15.45 16.87
C LYS A 164 4.70 -15.60 15.66
N SER A 165 4.32 -16.44 14.69
CA SER A 165 5.06 -16.62 13.44
C SER A 165 5.08 -15.32 12.63
N THR A 166 3.93 -14.66 12.45
CA THR A 166 3.82 -13.37 11.76
C THR A 166 4.72 -12.33 12.42
N LEU A 167 4.65 -12.18 13.75
CA LEU A 167 5.51 -11.25 14.50
C LEU A 167 7.00 -11.58 14.32
N ARG A 168 7.38 -12.85 14.45
CA ARG A 168 8.79 -13.27 14.29
C ARG A 168 9.34 -12.90 12.92
N HIS A 169 8.61 -13.17 11.84
CA HIS A 169 9.05 -12.80 10.49
C HIS A 169 9.03 -11.29 10.28
N GLY A 170 8.03 -10.57 10.81
CA GLY A 170 7.97 -9.11 10.76
C GLY A 170 9.18 -8.47 11.44
N PHE A 171 9.55 -8.93 12.64
CA PHE A 171 10.77 -8.50 13.33
C PHE A 171 12.03 -8.87 12.56
N ALA A 172 12.11 -10.06 11.95
CA ALA A 172 13.25 -10.44 11.12
C ALA A 172 13.44 -9.49 9.92
N PHE A 173 12.35 -9.13 9.21
CA PHE A 173 12.40 -8.14 8.13
C PHE A 173 12.79 -6.74 8.62
N LEU A 174 12.26 -6.32 9.77
CA LEU A 174 12.56 -5.03 10.39
C LEU A 174 14.05 -4.95 10.77
N LEU A 175 14.57 -5.97 11.46
CA LEU A 175 15.98 -6.07 11.83
C LEU A 175 16.88 -6.18 10.60
N ALA A 176 16.47 -6.90 9.55
CA ALA A 176 17.21 -6.97 8.30
C ALA A 176 17.29 -5.60 7.61
N GLY A 177 16.20 -4.83 7.60
CA GLY A 177 16.19 -3.47 7.07
C GLY A 177 17.11 -2.52 7.86
N ILE A 178 17.10 -2.61 9.20
CA ILE A 178 18.02 -1.86 10.06
C ILE A 178 19.46 -2.30 9.81
N ALA A 179 19.75 -3.60 9.83
CA ALA A 179 21.09 -4.14 9.62
C ALA A 179 21.66 -3.72 8.27
N LEU A 180 20.86 -3.81 7.19
CA LEU A 180 21.29 -3.37 5.86
C LEU A 180 21.58 -1.88 5.79
N SER A 181 20.86 -1.05 6.55
CA SER A 181 21.15 0.38 6.66
C SER A 181 22.39 0.70 7.50
N LEU A 182 22.85 -0.25 8.33
CA LEU A 182 24.05 -0.11 9.16
C LEU A 182 25.29 -0.74 8.51
N THR A 183 25.11 -1.76 7.66
CA THR A 183 26.19 -2.34 6.88
C THR A 183 26.39 -1.48 5.63
N ASP A 184 27.55 -0.84 5.55
CA ASP A 184 28.10 0.02 4.49
C ASP A 184 27.95 -0.46 3.02
N PHE A 185 26.75 -0.80 2.55
CA PHE A 185 26.47 -0.90 1.10
C PHE A 185 26.28 0.50 0.48
N ASN A 186 26.13 1.53 1.31
CA ASN A 186 26.50 2.94 1.07
C ASN A 186 26.35 3.70 2.40
N PRO A 187 27.40 3.76 3.23
CA PRO A 187 27.28 4.42 4.52
C PRO A 187 27.20 5.90 4.30
N LEU A 188 26.09 6.51 4.71
CA LEU A 188 25.92 7.95 4.72
C LEU A 188 25.93 8.51 3.30
N ILE A 189 24.73 8.76 2.75
CA ILE A 189 24.66 9.54 1.51
C ILE A 189 25.11 10.96 1.85
N THR A 190 26.39 11.22 1.59
CA THR A 190 27.02 12.55 1.64
C THR A 190 26.54 13.37 0.45
N SER A 191 26.64 14.71 0.52
CA SER A 191 26.21 15.62 -0.55
C SER A 191 26.78 15.28 -1.93
N ASP A 192 27.96 14.63 -1.99
CA ASP A 192 28.62 14.25 -3.24
C ASP A 192 28.04 12.98 -3.87
N PHE A 193 27.44 12.09 -3.06
CA PHE A 193 26.69 10.91 -3.51
C PHE A 193 25.19 11.21 -3.65
N TYR A 194 24.71 12.28 -3.01
CA TYR A 194 23.35 12.80 -3.08
C TYR A 194 23.17 13.74 -4.29
N ASN A 195 23.39 13.23 -5.49
CA ASN A 195 23.01 13.99 -6.68
C ASN A 195 21.52 13.73 -6.97
N PRO A 196 20.58 14.69 -6.76
CA PRO A 196 19.17 14.52 -7.10
C PRO A 196 18.94 14.26 -8.60
N LEU A 197 19.92 14.54 -9.47
CA LEU A 197 19.90 14.14 -10.87
C LEU A 197 20.20 12.64 -11.08
N LYS A 198 20.98 12.01 -10.18
CA LYS A 198 21.26 10.56 -10.19
C LYS A 198 20.25 9.76 -9.36
N TYR A 199 19.73 10.35 -8.28
CA TYR A 199 18.73 9.76 -7.40
C TYR A 199 17.51 10.68 -7.24
N PRO A 200 16.72 10.91 -8.31
CA PRO A 200 15.53 11.77 -8.25
C PRO A 200 14.42 11.22 -7.33
N PHE A 201 14.60 10.00 -6.82
CA PHE A 201 13.74 9.27 -5.87
C PHE A 201 13.73 9.86 -4.45
N ILE A 202 14.60 10.84 -4.18
CA ILE A 202 14.86 11.38 -2.84
C ILE A 202 14.48 12.88 -2.74
N ASP A 203 13.26 13.20 -3.16
CA ASP A 203 12.75 14.59 -3.19
C ASP A 203 12.25 15.10 -1.81
N ALA A 204 12.80 14.56 -0.72
CA ALA A 204 12.53 15.02 0.65
C ALA A 204 13.55 16.07 1.13
N HIS A 205 14.67 16.20 0.43
CA HIS A 205 15.76 17.10 0.78
C HIS A 205 15.35 18.59 0.87
N PRO A 206 14.63 19.18 -0.10
CA PRO A 206 14.21 20.59 0.02
C PRO A 206 13.21 20.81 1.17
N ILE A 207 12.40 19.80 1.51
CA ILE A 207 11.46 19.87 2.64
C ILE A 207 12.21 19.85 3.98
N LEU A 208 13.28 19.06 4.09
CA LEU A 208 14.14 19.01 5.27
C LEU A 208 15.00 20.27 5.43
N GLN A 209 15.48 20.85 4.32
CA GLN A 209 16.28 22.09 4.33
C GLN A 209 15.46 23.34 4.65
N ASN A 210 14.15 23.35 4.37
CA ASN A 210 13.25 24.47 4.69
C ASN A 210 12.74 24.44 6.14
N GLN A 211 13.26 23.58 7.01
CA GLN A 211 12.91 23.54 8.43
C GLN A 211 13.81 24.52 9.19
N GLU A 212 13.22 25.55 9.81
CA GLU A 212 13.96 26.55 10.60
C GLU A 212 14.73 25.97 11.82
N PHE A 213 14.46 24.71 12.21
CA PHE A 213 14.83 24.20 13.53
C PHE A 213 16.05 23.28 13.62
N GLN A 214 16.59 22.70 12.53
CA GLN A 214 17.90 22.00 12.55
C GLN A 214 18.24 21.42 11.17
N TYR A 215 19.45 21.73 10.68
CA TYR A 215 20.05 21.01 9.55
C TYR A 215 20.43 19.59 10.01
N ILE A 216 19.84 18.57 9.38
CA ILE A 216 20.20 17.17 9.63
C ILE A 216 21.15 16.73 8.51
N PRO A 217 22.48 16.62 8.77
CA PRO A 217 23.47 16.32 7.74
C PRO A 217 23.40 14.89 7.19
N TYR A 218 22.73 13.97 7.90
CA TYR A 218 22.72 12.54 7.57
C TYR A 218 21.32 11.95 7.70
N MET A 219 20.86 11.24 6.66
CA MET A 219 19.59 10.52 6.67
C MET A 219 19.85 9.01 6.51
N PRO A 220 19.48 8.19 7.51
CA PRO A 220 19.60 6.73 7.41
C PRO A 220 18.88 6.17 6.18
N GLU A 221 19.44 5.16 5.51
CA GLU A 221 18.83 4.55 4.32
C GLU A 221 17.44 3.97 4.56
N ILE A 222 17.16 3.53 5.79
CA ILE A 222 15.81 3.07 6.20
C ILE A 222 14.73 4.17 6.09
N LEU A 223 15.11 5.44 6.05
CA LEU A 223 14.18 6.56 5.87
C LEU A 223 14.09 7.01 4.41
N LEU A 224 15.02 6.55 3.56
CA LEU A 224 15.09 6.94 2.15
C LEU A 224 14.17 6.07 1.31
N SER A 225 13.09 6.66 0.81
CA SER A 225 12.11 5.96 -0.02
C SER A 225 12.77 5.33 -1.24
N GLY A 226 12.54 4.02 -1.41
CA GLY A 226 12.99 3.28 -2.58
C GLY A 226 14.40 2.67 -2.47
N THR A 227 15.02 2.66 -1.29
CA THR A 227 16.16 1.78 -0.99
C THR A 227 15.68 0.38 -0.59
N VAL A 228 16.55 -0.63 -0.69
CA VAL A 228 16.24 -2.00 -0.19
C VAL A 228 15.95 -1.97 1.31
N ALA A 229 16.76 -1.21 2.07
CA ALA A 229 16.64 -1.06 3.52
C ALA A 229 15.27 -0.49 3.90
N TYR A 230 14.83 0.59 3.24
CA TYR A 230 13.50 1.18 3.44
C TYR A 230 12.38 0.18 3.13
N ILE A 231 12.47 -0.55 2.01
CA ILE A 231 11.41 -1.50 1.63
C ILE A 231 11.34 -2.66 2.62
N LEU A 232 12.47 -3.24 3.06
CA LEU A 232 12.47 -4.31 4.07
C LEU A 232 11.97 -3.82 5.43
N PHE A 233 12.44 -2.63 5.85
CA PHE A 233 12.00 -2.01 7.10
C PHE A 233 10.49 -1.79 7.09
N THR A 234 9.96 -1.19 6.01
CA THR A 234 8.52 -0.94 5.88
C THR A 234 7.73 -2.25 5.83
N VAL A 235 8.11 -3.24 5.01
CA VAL A 235 7.47 -4.58 4.99
C VAL A 235 7.44 -5.20 6.39
N GLY A 236 8.57 -5.16 7.11
CA GLY A 236 8.67 -5.66 8.48
C GLY A 236 7.71 -4.93 9.43
N LEU A 237 7.70 -3.60 9.40
CA LEU A 237 6.80 -2.77 10.19
C LEU A 237 5.32 -3.08 9.89
N LEU A 238 4.96 -3.30 8.63
CA LEU A 238 3.60 -3.67 8.22
C LEU A 238 3.18 -5.03 8.81
N ILE A 239 4.04 -6.03 8.69
CA ILE A 239 3.78 -7.39 9.21
C ILE A 239 3.67 -7.36 10.74
N VAL A 240 4.56 -6.63 11.43
CA VAL A 240 4.50 -6.46 12.90
C VAL A 240 3.22 -5.76 13.30
N THR A 241 2.85 -4.67 12.63
CA THR A 241 1.63 -3.91 12.91
C THR A 241 0.40 -4.82 12.79
N ILE A 242 0.29 -5.59 11.71
CA ILE A 242 -0.83 -6.53 11.52
C ILE A 242 -0.80 -7.65 12.56
N GLY A 243 0.36 -8.22 12.85
CA GLY A 243 0.49 -9.23 13.92
C GLY A 243 0.03 -8.70 15.28
N LEU A 244 0.38 -7.47 15.63
CA LEU A 244 -0.06 -6.80 16.87
C LEU A 244 -1.56 -6.50 16.84
N LEU A 245 -2.11 -6.01 15.73
CA LEU A 245 -3.55 -5.76 15.60
C LEU A 245 -4.36 -7.05 15.75
N PHE A 246 -3.91 -8.15 15.14
CA PHE A 246 -4.55 -9.45 15.33
C PHE A 246 -4.42 -9.95 16.77
N PHE A 247 -3.25 -9.82 17.39
CA PHE A 247 -3.05 -10.14 18.80
C PHE A 247 -4.00 -9.37 19.71
N ILE A 248 -4.12 -8.06 19.51
CA ILE A 248 -5.02 -7.19 20.28
C ILE A 248 -6.48 -7.61 20.05
N SER A 249 -6.87 -7.87 18.78
CA SER A 249 -8.24 -8.29 18.45
C SER A 249 -8.64 -9.61 19.09
N GLU A 250 -7.68 -10.54 19.23
CA GLU A 250 -7.92 -11.87 19.81
C GLU A 250 -7.93 -11.85 21.34
N VAL A 251 -7.05 -11.05 21.95
CA VAL A 251 -6.92 -10.96 23.41
C VAL A 251 -7.99 -10.06 24.03
N ARG A 252 -8.39 -8.98 23.35
CA ARG A 252 -9.37 -8.00 23.86
C ARG A 252 -10.70 -8.11 23.12
N VAL A 253 -11.49 -9.12 23.47
CA VAL A 253 -12.87 -9.35 22.99
C VAL A 253 -13.89 -8.34 23.55
N ARG A 254 -13.46 -7.18 24.07
CA ARG A 254 -14.41 -6.17 24.57
C ARG A 254 -14.81 -5.22 23.43
N GLU A 255 -16.08 -5.26 23.05
CA GLU A 255 -16.75 -4.29 22.18
C GLU A 255 -16.66 -2.89 22.80
N SER A 256 -15.53 -2.23 22.62
CA SER A 256 -15.36 -0.83 23.02
C SER A 256 -15.90 0.08 21.94
N LYS A 257 -16.37 1.27 22.32
CA LYS A 257 -16.77 2.33 21.37
C LYS A 257 -15.65 2.64 20.37
N ILE A 258 -14.39 2.54 20.79
CA ILE A 258 -13.21 2.74 19.94
C ILE A 258 -13.13 1.66 18.85
N PHE A 259 -13.31 0.38 19.19
CA PHE A 259 -13.33 -0.70 18.19
C PHE A 259 -14.46 -0.55 17.18
N ASN A 260 -15.65 -0.13 17.64
CA ASN A 260 -16.77 0.15 16.74
C ASN A 260 -16.48 1.33 15.80
N GLY A 261 -15.83 2.39 16.31
CA GLY A 261 -15.32 3.49 15.49
C GLY A 261 -14.31 3.02 14.44
N LEU A 262 -13.28 2.26 14.84
CA LEU A 262 -12.28 1.72 13.91
C LEU A 262 -12.91 0.80 12.85
N ARG A 263 -13.91 0.00 13.23
CA ARG A 263 -14.67 -0.85 12.29
C ARG A 263 -15.44 0.00 11.28
N PHE A 264 -16.03 1.11 11.73
CA PHE A 264 -16.70 2.07 10.85
C PHE A 264 -15.72 2.69 9.86
N TYR A 265 -14.59 3.24 10.33
CA TYR A 265 -13.54 3.78 9.46
C TYR A 265 -12.97 2.72 8.49
N GLY A 266 -12.82 1.47 8.94
CA GLY A 266 -12.40 0.36 8.08
C GLY A 266 -13.38 0.09 6.93
N ARG A 267 -14.69 0.12 7.21
CA ARG A 267 -15.75 -0.12 6.21
C ARG A 267 -15.73 0.91 5.09
N TYR A 268 -15.40 2.17 5.36
CA TYR A 268 -15.38 3.25 4.36
C TYR A 268 -13.98 3.72 3.99
N SER A 269 -12.96 2.90 4.26
CA SER A 269 -11.56 3.29 4.14
C SER A 269 -11.16 3.71 2.73
N ILE A 270 -11.76 3.12 1.68
CA ILE A 270 -11.47 3.46 0.28
C ILE A 270 -12.10 4.81 -0.06
N THR A 271 -13.35 5.05 0.33
CA THR A 271 -14.00 6.36 0.14
C THR A 271 -13.26 7.46 0.88
N ILE A 272 -12.85 7.20 2.14
CA ILE A 272 -12.06 8.15 2.94
C ILE A 272 -10.77 8.54 2.21
N ILE A 273 -10.01 7.55 1.76
CA ILE A 273 -8.72 7.78 1.09
C ILE A 273 -8.92 8.47 -0.25
N PHE A 274 -9.96 8.12 -1.00
CA PHE A 274 -10.25 8.77 -2.28
C PHE A 274 -10.54 10.26 -2.10
N ILE A 275 -11.40 10.60 -1.13
CA ILE A 275 -11.70 11.99 -0.80
C ILE A 275 -10.41 12.69 -0.34
N GLN A 276 -9.65 12.09 0.57
CA GLN A 276 -8.35 12.64 1.01
C GLN A 276 -7.41 12.93 -0.16
N TYR A 277 -7.31 12.02 -1.13
CA TYR A 277 -6.48 12.20 -2.32
C TYR A 277 -6.95 13.35 -3.20
N ILE A 278 -8.27 13.59 -3.33
CA ILE A 278 -8.81 14.74 -4.09
C ILE A 278 -8.42 16.07 -3.43
N PHE A 279 -8.43 16.12 -2.10
CA PHE A 279 -8.13 17.35 -1.36
C PHE A 279 -6.64 17.57 -1.11
N LEU A 280 -5.80 16.55 -1.29
CA LEU A 280 -4.35 16.63 -1.04
C LEU A 280 -3.67 17.82 -1.75
N PRO A 281 -3.93 18.12 -3.04
CA PRO A 281 -3.31 19.24 -3.73
C PRO A 281 -3.58 20.61 -3.09
N LEU A 282 -4.67 20.79 -2.34
CA LEU A 282 -4.99 22.06 -1.69
C LEU A 282 -4.02 22.40 -0.54
N PHE A 283 -3.35 21.40 0.03
CA PHE A 283 -2.51 21.55 1.22
C PHE A 283 -1.02 21.39 0.95
N VAL A 284 -0.64 21.06 -0.29
CA VAL A 284 0.76 20.85 -0.68
C VAL A 284 1.55 22.16 -0.57
N TYR A 285 2.64 22.14 0.18
CA TYR A 285 3.56 23.26 0.46
C TYR A 285 2.99 24.47 1.22
N GLN A 286 1.75 24.42 1.72
CA GLN A 286 1.14 25.56 2.43
C GLN A 286 1.32 25.51 3.96
N LEU A 287 1.62 24.33 4.51
CA LEU A 287 1.57 24.09 5.96
C LEU A 287 2.94 23.64 6.48
N ASN A 288 3.37 24.18 7.62
CA ASN A 288 4.48 23.60 8.41
C ASN A 288 4.08 22.19 8.91
N ILE A 289 5.04 21.27 9.06
CA ILE A 289 4.87 19.89 9.56
C ILE A 289 3.96 19.82 10.81
N LEU A 290 4.17 20.66 11.83
CA LEU A 290 3.34 20.60 13.05
C LEU A 290 1.87 20.92 12.76
N LEU A 291 1.63 22.01 12.02
CA LEU A 291 0.30 22.44 11.61
C LEU A 291 -0.34 21.41 10.67
N PHE A 292 0.45 20.82 9.77
CA PHE A 292 0.03 19.75 8.86
C PHE A 292 -0.45 18.52 9.61
N VAL A 293 0.27 18.07 10.64
CA VAL A 293 -0.16 16.93 11.48
C VAL A 293 -1.48 17.23 12.17
N LEU A 294 -1.61 18.41 12.78
CA LEU A 294 -2.83 18.83 13.47
C LEU A 294 -4.04 18.92 12.52
N ILE A 295 -3.86 19.56 11.37
CA ILE A 295 -4.90 19.68 10.33
C ILE A 295 -5.26 18.30 9.78
N SER A 296 -4.28 17.41 9.57
CA SER A 296 -4.54 16.05 9.09
C SER A 296 -5.41 15.24 10.06
N ILE A 297 -5.16 15.35 11.37
CA ILE A 297 -5.97 14.68 12.40
C ILE A 297 -7.40 15.24 12.39
N LEU A 298 -7.54 16.58 12.40
CA LEU A 298 -8.85 17.24 12.37
C LEU A 298 -9.64 16.87 11.10
N TYR A 299 -8.96 16.84 9.96
CA TYR A 299 -9.52 16.45 8.68
C TYR A 299 -10.07 15.02 8.69
N ILE A 300 -9.31 14.05 9.22
CA ILE A 300 -9.74 12.65 9.33
C ILE A 300 -10.98 12.51 10.24
N ILE A 301 -11.04 13.28 11.32
CA ILE A 301 -12.19 13.29 12.24
C ILE A 301 -13.43 13.85 11.53
N ILE A 302 -13.30 15.01 10.89
CA ILE A 302 -14.40 15.66 10.16
C ILE A 302 -14.91 14.76 9.05
N LEU A 303 -14.00 14.17 8.27
CA LEU A 303 -14.35 13.31 7.15
C LEU A 303 -15.07 12.04 7.62
N GLY A 304 -14.62 11.43 8.72
CA GLY A 304 -15.34 10.30 9.32
C GLY A 304 -16.74 10.68 9.80
N TYR A 305 -16.92 11.87 10.37
CA TYR A 305 -18.24 12.39 10.76
C TYR A 305 -19.14 12.64 9.54
N LEU A 306 -18.61 13.21 8.45
CA LEU A 306 -19.36 13.41 7.20
C LEU A 306 -19.83 12.08 6.61
N ILE A 307 -18.98 11.06 6.60
CA ILE A 307 -19.37 9.72 6.15
C ILE A 307 -20.39 9.09 7.10
N TYR A 308 -20.30 9.34 8.40
CA TYR A 308 -21.33 8.91 9.35
C TYR A 308 -22.71 9.52 9.03
N LEU A 309 -22.76 10.83 8.77
CA LEU A 309 -24.00 11.47 8.31
C LEU A 309 -24.46 10.91 6.96
N TRP A 310 -23.54 10.71 6.02
CA TRP A 310 -23.85 10.11 4.72
C TRP A 310 -24.50 8.74 4.88
N ASN A 311 -23.91 7.85 5.69
CA ASN A 311 -24.49 6.54 5.98
C ASN A 311 -25.89 6.67 6.60
N LYS A 312 -26.04 7.54 7.60
CA LYS A 312 -27.32 7.75 8.31
C LYS A 312 -28.46 8.23 7.40
N TYR A 313 -28.18 9.10 6.43
CA TYR A 313 -29.21 9.73 5.59
C TYR A 313 -29.35 9.13 4.19
N ALA A 314 -28.26 8.63 3.60
CA ALA A 314 -28.24 8.12 2.23
C ALA A 314 -28.11 6.59 2.14
N ASN A 315 -28.02 5.87 3.26
CA ASN A 315 -27.87 4.41 3.32
C ASN A 315 -26.74 3.91 2.40
N ASP A 316 -25.54 4.48 2.56
CA ASP A 316 -24.31 4.14 1.83
C ASP A 316 -24.31 4.42 0.32
N LYS A 317 -25.43 4.85 -0.26
CA LYS A 317 -25.54 5.09 -1.70
C LYS A 317 -24.53 6.15 -2.15
N GLY A 318 -23.74 5.81 -3.18
CA GLY A 318 -22.75 6.72 -3.78
C GLY A 318 -21.34 6.59 -3.20
N THR A 319 -21.14 5.84 -2.11
CA THR A 319 -19.78 5.49 -1.64
C THR A 319 -19.09 4.55 -2.62
N ILE A 320 -17.75 4.58 -2.65
CA ILE A 320 -16.97 3.68 -3.52
C ILE A 320 -17.21 2.22 -3.13
N GLU A 321 -17.31 1.93 -1.84
CA GLU A 321 -17.63 0.60 -1.34
C GLU A 321 -19.00 0.12 -1.83
N TRP A 322 -20.02 0.99 -1.83
CA TRP A 322 -21.34 0.65 -2.39
C TRP A 322 -21.29 0.37 -3.90
N ILE A 323 -20.51 1.13 -4.68
CA ILE A 323 -20.33 0.90 -6.12
C ILE A 323 -19.69 -0.48 -6.36
N ILE A 324 -18.69 -0.84 -5.57
CA ILE A 324 -18.00 -2.12 -5.63
C ILE A 324 -18.92 -3.27 -5.21
N GLU A 325 -19.65 -3.11 -4.10
CA GLU A 325 -20.61 -4.13 -3.62
C GLU A 325 -21.71 -4.38 -4.65
N LYS A 326 -22.31 -3.31 -5.19
CA LYS A 326 -23.40 -3.42 -6.17
C LYS A 326 -22.97 -4.06 -7.48
N SER A 327 -21.76 -3.77 -7.95
CA SER A 327 -21.18 -4.40 -9.14
C SER A 327 -20.81 -5.88 -8.92
N THR A 328 -20.61 -6.30 -7.66
CA THR A 328 -20.24 -7.67 -7.30
C THR A 328 -21.45 -8.56 -6.95
N ILE A 329 -22.41 -8.05 -6.16
CA ILE A 329 -23.48 -8.83 -5.51
C ILE A 329 -24.71 -9.07 -6.40
N ARG A 330 -24.99 -8.17 -7.37
CA ARG A 330 -26.18 -8.30 -8.26
C ARG A 330 -26.20 -9.57 -9.14
N ARG A 331 -25.12 -10.34 -9.20
CA ARG A 331 -25.06 -11.63 -9.94
C ARG A 331 -25.25 -12.88 -9.08
N ILE A 332 -25.12 -12.79 -7.75
CA ILE A 332 -25.27 -13.97 -6.88
C ILE A 332 -26.75 -14.25 -6.61
N ASN A 333 -27.58 -13.21 -6.52
CA ASN A 333 -29.03 -13.40 -6.32
C ASN A 333 -29.81 -13.58 -7.64
N ARG A 334 -29.11 -13.84 -8.75
CA ARG A 334 -29.70 -14.08 -10.10
C ARG A 334 -29.19 -15.36 -10.76
N LEU A 335 -28.34 -16.12 -10.07
CA LEU A 335 -27.95 -17.49 -10.39
C LEU A 335 -28.46 -18.35 -9.24
#